data_AF-R5WYJ5-F1
#
_entry.id   AF-R5WYJ5-F1
#
_cell.length_a   1.000
_cell.length_b   1.000
_cell.length_c   1.000
_cell.angle_alpha   90.00
_cell.angle_beta   90.00
_cell.angle_gamma   90.00
#
_symmetry.space_group_name_H-M   'P 1'
#
loop_
_entity.id
_entity.type
_entity.pdbx_description
1 polymer ?
#
loop_
_entity_poly.entity_id
_entity_poly.type
_entity_poly.pdbx_seq_one_letter_code
_entity_poly.pdbx_strand_id
1 'polypeptide(L)'
;MLLRFCYALKAGIVTNGLGIIRHISFFDNEFRKKYPYISTQKSDNPDIDKEISDSKSLKPVLSDFFDLHPTFSFKTFLGDSAFDSYDNYSMLRNTFHFDRICTPINPRNSKSGSNSSDIPVCPIDNTPFTFLGKSGGKNRSVRYKWVCHKCVPKGSSRTCICENPCTDSKYGKCTYTYIDKDFRTCPSIQRDTEHWNNLYKHRVLIERTINLIKDSFAVETRKSWNTTTIKVDVYFAGITINRSTSSKSIT
;
A
#
# COMPACT_ATOMS: atom_id res chain seq x y z
N MET A 1 -8.65 2.75 0.11
CA MET A 1 -9.18 1.40 0.39
C MET A 1 -10.54 1.27 -0.27
N LEU A 2 -11.00 0.06 -0.60
CA LEU A 2 -12.24 -0.13 -1.35
C LEU A 2 -13.34 -0.72 -0.48
N LEU A 3 -14.55 -0.24 -0.69
CA LEU A 3 -15.74 -0.56 0.06
C LEU A 3 -16.74 -1.23 -0.87
N ARG A 4 -17.26 -2.40 -0.48
CA ARG A 4 -18.39 -3.07 -1.15
C ARG A 4 -19.60 -3.00 -0.23
N PHE A 5 -20.78 -2.71 -0.79
CA PHE A 5 -22.04 -2.68 -0.04
C PHE A 5 -23.22 -2.95 -0.97
N CYS A 6 -24.14 -3.79 -0.52
CA CYS A 6 -25.18 -4.41 -1.36
C CYS A 6 -24.56 -5.22 -2.53
N TYR A 7 -25.22 -6.28 -3.01
CA TYR A 7 -24.66 -7.28 -3.95
C TYR A 7 -24.03 -6.72 -5.25
N ALA A 8 -24.22 -5.42 -5.58
CA ALA A 8 -23.80 -4.82 -6.84
C ALA A 8 -23.04 -3.47 -6.75
N LEU A 9 -22.83 -2.86 -5.57
CA LEU A 9 -22.20 -1.53 -5.48
C LEU A 9 -20.84 -1.57 -4.79
N LYS A 10 -19.88 -0.86 -5.40
CA LYS A 10 -18.50 -0.72 -4.93
C LYS A 10 -18.10 0.76 -4.97
N ALA A 11 -17.34 1.19 -3.98
CA ALA A 11 -16.80 2.54 -3.92
C ALA A 11 -15.35 2.54 -3.45
N GLY A 12 -14.55 3.46 -3.95
CA GLY A 12 -13.24 3.78 -3.41
C GLY A 12 -13.32 4.90 -2.39
N ILE A 13 -12.66 4.70 -1.25
CA ILE A 13 -12.56 5.70 -0.19
C ILE A 13 -11.09 6.08 -0.02
N VAL A 14 -10.81 7.38 -0.12
CA VAL A 14 -9.53 8.00 0.19
C VAL A 14 -9.64 8.68 1.54
N THR A 15 -8.71 8.37 2.43
CA THR A 15 -8.59 8.98 3.76
C THR A 15 -7.20 9.60 3.92
N ASN A 16 -7.06 10.56 4.84
CA ASN A 16 -5.74 11.01 5.28
C ASN A 16 -5.20 10.08 6.39
N GLY A 17 -3.97 10.33 6.88
CA GLY A 17 -3.33 9.53 7.93
C GLY A 17 -4.04 9.52 9.30
N LEU A 18 -5.10 10.31 9.47
CA LEU A 18 -5.94 10.38 10.67
C LEU A 18 -7.25 9.60 10.50
N GLY A 19 -7.49 8.97 9.34
CA GLY A 19 -8.74 8.26 9.05
C GLY A 19 -9.90 9.18 8.64
N ILE A 20 -9.65 10.46 8.39
CA ILE A 20 -10.65 11.42 7.89
C ILE A 20 -10.83 11.18 6.40
N ILE A 21 -12.08 10.99 5.97
CA ILE A 21 -12.46 10.75 4.59
C ILE A 21 -12.31 12.03 3.78
N ARG A 22 -11.57 11.95 2.68
CA ARG A 22 -11.29 13.07 1.77
C ARG A 22 -11.97 12.90 0.41
N HIS A 23 -12.24 11.66 0.01
CA HIS A 23 -12.87 11.39 -1.27
C HIS A 23 -13.60 10.05 -1.24
N ILE A 24 -14.76 10.02 -1.89
CA ILE A 24 -15.57 8.81 -2.10
C ILE A 24 -15.89 8.75 -3.59
N SER A 25 -15.51 7.66 -4.24
CA SER A 25 -15.72 7.43 -5.68
C SER A 25 -16.56 6.18 -5.88
N PHE A 26 -17.76 6.30 -6.42
CA PHE A 26 -18.63 5.16 -6.70
C PHE A 26 -18.29 4.54 -8.05
N PHE A 27 -18.22 3.20 -8.12
CA PHE A 27 -17.87 2.46 -9.34
C PHE A 27 -19.11 2.16 -10.19
N ASP A 28 -19.89 3.20 -10.44
CA ASP A 28 -21.13 3.15 -11.21
C ASP A 28 -20.88 3.28 -12.72
N ASN A 29 -21.96 3.38 -13.50
CA ASN A 29 -21.88 3.50 -14.94
C ASN A 29 -21.19 4.79 -15.40
N GLU A 30 -21.31 5.89 -14.65
CA GLU A 30 -20.64 7.16 -14.99
C GLU A 30 -19.13 7.01 -14.80
N PHE A 31 -18.69 6.38 -13.72
CA PHE A 31 -17.28 6.07 -13.49
C PHE A 31 -16.71 5.15 -14.56
N ARG A 32 -17.47 4.13 -14.99
CA ARG A 32 -17.07 3.23 -16.09
C ARG A 32 -16.98 3.94 -17.44
N LYS A 33 -17.90 4.84 -17.75
CA LYS A 33 -17.86 5.67 -18.96
C LYS A 33 -16.65 6.60 -18.96
N LYS A 34 -16.32 7.18 -17.81
CA LYS A 34 -15.14 8.05 -17.64
C LYS A 34 -13.83 7.29 -17.81
N TYR A 35 -13.77 6.05 -17.36
CA TYR A 35 -12.55 5.22 -17.38
C TYR A 35 -12.79 3.87 -18.09
N PRO A 36 -13.03 3.83 -19.41
CA PRO A 36 -13.47 2.61 -20.10
C PRO A 36 -12.44 1.46 -20.03
N TYR A 37 -11.16 1.78 -19.90
CA TYR A 37 -10.06 0.80 -19.84
C TYR A 37 -10.03 -0.06 -18.57
N ILE A 38 -10.76 0.31 -17.51
CA ILE A 38 -10.82 -0.50 -16.28
C ILE A 38 -11.89 -1.60 -16.33
N SER A 39 -12.83 -1.51 -17.28
CA SER A 39 -14.00 -2.39 -17.38
C SER A 39 -13.82 -3.53 -18.39
N THR A 40 -12.59 -3.92 -18.72
CA THR A 40 -12.29 -4.97 -19.70
C THR A 40 -11.72 -6.22 -19.04
N GLN A 41 -12.59 -7.23 -18.92
CA GLN A 41 -12.43 -8.57 -19.45
C GLN A 41 -13.83 -9.19 -19.51
N LYS A 42 -14.27 -9.60 -20.71
CA LYS A 42 -15.45 -10.46 -20.84
C LYS A 42 -15.04 -11.85 -20.39
N SER A 43 -15.63 -12.36 -19.32
CA SER A 43 -15.60 -13.75 -18.92
C SER A 43 -16.98 -14.36 -19.11
N ASP A 44 -17.07 -15.69 -19.17
CA ASP A 44 -18.37 -16.38 -19.27
C ASP A 44 -19.20 -16.26 -17.99
N ASN A 45 -18.70 -15.56 -16.96
CA ASN A 45 -19.39 -15.29 -15.72
C ASN A 45 -19.77 -13.80 -15.60
N PRO A 46 -21.06 -13.46 -15.76
CA PRO A 46 -21.54 -12.09 -15.73
C PRO A 46 -21.36 -11.39 -14.38
N ASP A 47 -21.08 -12.11 -13.29
CA ASP A 47 -20.79 -11.51 -11.97
C ASP A 47 -19.32 -11.11 -11.81
N ILE A 48 -18.40 -11.75 -12.54
CA ILE A 48 -16.97 -11.40 -12.58
C ILE A 48 -16.76 -10.14 -13.45
N ASP A 49 -17.49 -10.04 -14.56
CA ASP A 49 -17.44 -8.89 -15.48
C ASP A 49 -17.97 -7.59 -14.85
N LYS A 50 -18.76 -7.71 -13.77
CA LYS A 50 -19.31 -6.58 -13.01
C LYS A 50 -18.31 -5.99 -12.02
N GLU A 51 -17.18 -6.62 -11.74
CA GLU A 51 -16.30 -6.15 -10.66
C GLU A 51 -15.04 -5.43 -11.14
N ILE A 52 -14.97 -4.12 -10.86
CA ILE A 52 -13.75 -3.35 -11.05
C ILE A 52 -12.71 -3.85 -10.04
N SER A 53 -11.62 -4.43 -10.53
CA SER A 53 -10.51 -4.90 -9.69
C SER A 53 -9.92 -3.77 -8.86
N ASP A 54 -9.54 -4.10 -7.63
CA ASP A 54 -9.01 -3.15 -6.66
C ASP A 54 -7.79 -2.42 -7.20
N SER A 55 -6.83 -3.18 -7.75
CA SER A 55 -5.61 -2.68 -8.36
C SER A 55 -5.88 -1.70 -9.50
N LYS A 56 -6.79 -2.06 -10.43
CA LYS A 56 -7.12 -1.23 -11.61
C LYS A 56 -7.85 0.07 -11.25
N SER A 57 -8.62 0.05 -10.16
CA SER A 57 -9.39 1.22 -9.72
C SER A 57 -8.54 2.32 -9.08
N LEU A 58 -7.31 2.01 -8.64
CA LEU A 58 -6.47 2.94 -7.90
C LEU A 58 -6.15 4.21 -8.69
N LYS A 59 -5.79 4.07 -9.97
CA LYS A 59 -5.43 5.19 -10.83
C LYS A 59 -6.61 6.17 -11.01
N PRO A 60 -7.79 5.73 -11.52
CA PRO A 60 -8.97 6.59 -11.58
C PRO A 60 -9.28 7.34 -10.27
N VAL A 61 -9.31 6.64 -9.14
CA VAL A 61 -9.70 7.22 -7.86
C VAL A 61 -8.72 8.30 -7.41
N LEU A 62 -7.42 8.09 -7.59
CA LEU A 62 -6.41 9.10 -7.26
C LEU A 62 -6.43 10.26 -8.25
N SER A 63 -6.62 10.01 -9.55
CA SER A 63 -6.76 11.07 -10.55
C SER A 63 -7.94 11.98 -10.22
N ASP A 64 -9.13 11.40 -10.02
CA ASP A 64 -10.34 12.15 -9.63
C ASP A 64 -10.11 12.99 -8.37
N PHE A 65 -9.46 12.41 -7.37
CA PHE A 65 -9.17 13.09 -6.12
C PHE A 65 -8.25 14.31 -6.30
N PHE A 66 -7.14 14.16 -7.01
CA PHE A 66 -6.19 15.26 -7.22
C PHE A 66 -6.70 16.30 -8.21
N ASP A 67 -7.52 15.91 -9.19
CA ASP A 67 -8.20 16.84 -10.10
C ASP A 67 -9.19 17.74 -9.34
N LEU A 68 -9.92 17.17 -8.37
CA LEU A 68 -10.84 17.93 -7.50
C LEU A 68 -10.12 18.77 -6.44
N HIS A 69 -8.91 18.36 -6.03
CA HIS A 69 -8.15 18.99 -4.96
C HIS A 69 -6.69 19.26 -5.36
N PRO A 70 -6.43 20.13 -6.36
CA PRO A 70 -5.10 20.33 -6.93
C PRO A 70 -4.09 20.95 -5.94
N THR A 71 -4.58 21.60 -4.87
CA THR A 71 -3.75 22.17 -3.82
C THR A 71 -3.27 21.15 -2.79
N PHE A 72 -3.85 19.95 -2.77
CA PHE A 72 -3.50 18.92 -1.81
C PHE A 72 -2.27 18.16 -2.29
N SER A 73 -1.28 18.03 -1.40
CA SER A 73 -0.08 17.25 -1.65
C SER A 73 0.17 16.27 -0.52
N PHE A 74 0.41 15.02 -0.88
CA PHE A 74 0.67 13.93 0.07
C PHE A 74 1.99 13.27 -0.28
N LYS A 75 2.87 13.15 0.71
CA LYS A 75 4.18 12.50 0.52
C LYS A 75 4.14 10.99 0.69
N THR A 76 3.05 10.44 1.24
CA THR A 76 3.01 9.04 1.67
C THR A 76 1.70 8.40 1.27
N PHE A 77 1.81 7.31 0.51
CA PHE A 77 0.71 6.45 0.15
C PHE A 77 0.73 5.19 1.03
N LEU A 78 -0.42 4.87 1.63
CA LEU A 78 -0.65 3.63 2.36
C LEU A 78 -1.71 2.81 1.60
N GLY A 79 -1.36 1.58 1.22
CA GLY A 79 -2.23 0.69 0.46
C GLY A 79 -2.26 -0.72 1.03
N ASP A 80 -3.32 -1.46 0.73
CA ASP A 80 -3.37 -2.91 0.97
C ASP A 80 -2.64 -3.69 -0.14
N SER A 81 -2.31 -4.96 0.14
CA SER A 81 -1.66 -5.92 -0.76
C SER A 81 -2.37 -6.04 -2.12
N ALA A 82 -3.67 -5.75 -2.20
CA ALA A 82 -4.40 -5.68 -3.47
C ALA A 82 -3.80 -4.66 -4.47
N PHE A 83 -3.07 -3.66 -4.00
CA PHE A 83 -2.39 -2.66 -4.83
C PHE A 83 -0.95 -3.06 -5.21
N ASP A 84 -0.46 -4.23 -4.80
CA ASP A 84 0.90 -4.71 -5.11
C ASP A 84 1.05 -5.12 -6.58
N SER A 85 1.33 -4.14 -7.45
CA SER A 85 1.68 -4.36 -8.85
C SER A 85 2.75 -3.36 -9.29
N TYR A 86 3.63 -3.78 -10.21
CA TYR A 86 4.68 -2.92 -10.78
C TYR A 86 4.11 -1.62 -11.36
N ASP A 87 2.99 -1.71 -12.08
CA ASP A 87 2.31 -0.57 -12.68
C ASP A 87 1.84 0.44 -11.62
N ASN A 88 1.31 -0.05 -10.49
CA ASN A 88 0.88 0.82 -9.39
C ASN A 88 2.06 1.54 -8.74
N TYR A 89 3.19 0.87 -8.48
CA TYR A 89 4.37 1.55 -7.93
C TYR A 89 4.90 2.62 -8.89
N SER A 90 5.00 2.30 -10.18
CA SER A 90 5.43 3.25 -11.21
C SER A 90 4.51 4.47 -11.25
N MET A 91 3.19 4.25 -11.30
CA MET A 91 2.20 5.30 -11.30
C MET A 91 2.23 6.16 -10.03
N LEU A 92 2.26 5.54 -8.85
CA LEU A 92 2.31 6.26 -7.56
C LEU A 92 3.54 7.16 -7.46
N ARG A 93 4.69 6.71 -7.97
CA ARG A 93 5.95 7.47 -7.94
C ARG A 93 6.03 8.52 -9.03
N ASN A 94 5.78 8.13 -10.27
CA ASN A 94 6.07 8.96 -11.45
C ASN A 94 4.90 9.89 -11.82
N THR A 95 3.66 9.47 -11.57
CA THR A 95 2.46 10.26 -11.91
C THR A 95 1.96 11.05 -10.71
N PHE A 96 1.88 10.42 -9.53
CA PHE A 96 1.33 11.08 -8.33
C PHE A 96 2.41 11.60 -7.36
N HIS A 97 3.69 11.42 -7.70
CA HIS A 97 4.83 11.98 -6.97
C HIS A 97 4.87 11.66 -5.46
N PHE A 98 4.41 10.45 -5.08
CA PHE A 98 4.55 10.00 -3.70
C PHE A 98 6.02 9.67 -3.38
N ASP A 99 6.57 10.31 -2.35
CA ASP A 99 7.92 10.02 -1.84
C ASP A 99 8.01 8.62 -1.23
N ARG A 100 6.93 8.19 -0.56
CA ARG A 100 6.89 6.97 0.25
C ARG A 100 5.66 6.15 -0.09
N ILE A 101 5.86 4.90 -0.49
CA ILE A 101 4.78 3.96 -0.82
C ILE A 101 4.87 2.79 0.16
N CYS A 102 3.85 2.62 0.99
CA CYS A 102 3.74 1.52 1.93
C CYS A 102 2.59 0.61 1.50
N THR A 103 2.94 -0.40 0.73
CA THR A 103 2.02 -1.46 0.29
C THR A 103 2.69 -2.80 0.61
N PRO A 104 2.02 -3.70 1.33
CA PRO A 104 2.57 -5.03 1.62
C PRO A 104 2.63 -5.86 0.32
N ILE A 105 3.54 -6.82 0.28
CA ILE A 105 3.67 -7.73 -0.85
C ILE A 105 2.47 -8.67 -0.88
N ASN A 106 1.89 -8.87 -2.05
CA ASN A 106 0.84 -9.86 -2.25
C ASN A 106 1.46 -11.24 -2.52
N PRO A 107 1.32 -12.22 -1.60
CA PRO A 107 1.90 -13.55 -1.78
C PRO A 107 1.30 -14.32 -2.96
N ARG A 108 0.11 -13.92 -3.45
CA ARG A 108 -0.50 -14.51 -4.65
C ARG A 108 0.18 -14.09 -5.95
N ASN A 109 0.92 -12.96 -5.93
CA ASN A 109 1.63 -12.43 -7.09
C ASN A 109 3.09 -12.92 -7.18
N SER A 110 3.59 -13.65 -6.18
CA SER A 110 4.93 -14.24 -6.25
C SER A 110 4.92 -15.55 -7.03
N LYS A 111 5.63 -15.57 -8.17
CA LYS A 111 5.92 -16.83 -8.89
C LYS A 111 6.64 -17.78 -7.94
N SER A 112 6.15 -19.02 -7.85
CA SER A 112 6.65 -20.09 -6.99
C SER A 112 8.17 -20.23 -7.07
N GLY A 113 8.83 -20.24 -5.90
CA GLY A 113 10.24 -20.60 -5.74
C GLY A 113 11.24 -19.44 -5.62
N SER A 114 10.83 -18.21 -5.91
CA SER A 114 11.62 -17.01 -5.57
C SER A 114 11.02 -16.43 -4.29
N ASN A 115 11.81 -16.38 -3.22
CA ASN A 115 11.47 -15.55 -2.06
C ASN A 115 11.35 -14.12 -2.56
N SER A 116 10.12 -13.72 -2.86
CA SER A 116 9.72 -12.41 -3.34
C SER A 116 9.93 -11.30 -2.30
N SER A 117 10.67 -11.59 -1.23
CA SER A 117 11.10 -10.60 -0.26
C SER A 117 12.15 -9.70 -0.89
N ASP A 118 11.95 -8.40 -0.73
CA ASP A 118 12.95 -7.33 -0.94
C ASP A 118 14.27 -7.55 -0.19
N ILE A 119 14.29 -8.53 0.72
CA ILE A 119 15.38 -8.83 1.63
C ILE A 119 16.28 -9.89 0.98
N PRO A 120 17.57 -9.57 0.74
CA PRO A 120 18.55 -10.55 0.31
C PRO A 120 18.68 -11.70 1.31
N VAL A 121 18.85 -12.92 0.81
CA VAL A 121 19.04 -14.11 1.63
C VAL A 121 20.49 -14.62 1.60
N CYS A 122 20.86 -15.38 2.61
CA CYS A 122 22.13 -16.09 2.67
C CYS A 122 22.20 -17.20 1.63
N PRO A 123 23.31 -17.35 0.89
CA PRO A 123 23.43 -18.37 -0.15
C PRO A 123 23.59 -19.80 0.39
N ILE A 124 23.85 -19.98 1.69
CA ILE A 124 24.06 -21.30 2.31
C ILE A 124 22.77 -21.83 2.93
N ASP A 125 22.12 -21.05 3.79
CA ASP A 125 20.96 -21.48 4.58
C ASP A 125 19.65 -20.78 4.18
N ASN A 126 19.66 -19.92 3.15
CA ASN A 126 18.51 -19.13 2.67
C ASN A 126 17.85 -18.23 3.73
N THR A 127 18.54 -17.95 4.83
CA THR A 127 18.03 -17.06 5.88
C THR A 127 18.09 -15.58 5.44
N PRO A 128 17.08 -14.76 5.78
CA PRO A 128 17.08 -13.33 5.45
C PRO A 128 18.23 -12.57 6.10
N PHE A 129 18.83 -11.64 5.36
CA PHE A 129 19.85 -10.75 5.90
C PHE A 129 19.25 -9.70 6.84
N THR A 130 20.05 -9.21 7.76
CA THR A 130 19.67 -8.13 8.68
C THR A 130 19.83 -6.77 8.00
N PHE A 131 18.78 -5.96 8.07
CA PHE A 131 18.81 -4.57 7.62
C PHE A 131 19.68 -3.72 8.54
N LEU A 132 20.70 -3.05 8.00
CA LEU A 132 21.58 -2.17 8.78
C LEU A 132 21.19 -0.69 8.63
N GLY A 133 20.55 -0.31 7.53
CA GLY A 133 20.14 1.07 7.28
C GLY A 133 20.40 1.55 5.85
N LYS A 134 20.11 2.83 5.62
CA LYS A 134 20.45 3.53 4.38
C LYS A 134 21.94 3.87 4.37
N SER A 135 22.59 3.64 3.23
CA SER A 135 23.96 4.04 2.95
C SER A 135 23.98 4.86 1.67
N GLY A 136 24.69 5.97 1.68
CA GLY A 136 24.82 6.89 0.56
C GLY A 136 25.86 7.94 0.91
N GLY A 137 26.63 8.39 -0.07
CA GLY A 137 27.63 9.46 0.09
C GLY A 137 27.43 10.52 -0.98
N LYS A 138 28.16 11.63 -0.90
CA LYS A 138 28.00 12.78 -1.82
C LYS A 138 27.99 12.41 -3.32
N ASN A 139 28.68 11.32 -3.69
CA ASN A 139 28.76 10.78 -5.06
C ASN A 139 28.27 9.31 -5.18
N ARG A 140 27.43 8.81 -4.27
CA ARG A 140 26.92 7.42 -4.32
C ARG A 140 25.41 7.40 -4.16
N SER A 141 24.73 6.67 -5.05
CA SER A 141 23.29 6.45 -4.98
C SER A 141 22.89 5.88 -3.62
N VAL A 142 21.72 6.33 -3.13
CA VAL A 142 21.15 5.83 -1.87
C VAL A 142 20.80 4.36 -2.04
N ARG A 143 21.27 3.54 -1.10
CA ARG A 143 21.10 2.09 -1.10
C ARG A 143 20.83 1.58 0.31
N TYR A 144 20.07 0.50 0.40
CA TYR A 144 19.91 -0.23 1.65
C TYR A 144 21.07 -1.19 1.84
N LYS A 145 21.68 -1.17 3.03
CA LYS A 145 22.77 -2.06 3.40
C LYS A 145 22.23 -3.24 4.21
N TRP A 146 22.53 -4.43 3.72
CA TRP A 146 22.16 -5.70 4.32
C TRP A 146 23.41 -6.45 4.76
N VAL A 147 23.36 -7.09 5.91
CA VAL A 147 24.47 -7.90 6.46
C VAL A 147 23.96 -9.28 6.82
N CYS A 148 24.85 -10.27 6.81
CA CYS A 148 24.51 -11.62 7.28
C CYS A 148 23.89 -11.56 8.69
N HIS A 149 22.86 -12.40 8.92
CA HIS A 149 22.13 -12.46 10.19
C HIS A 149 23.01 -12.84 11.38
N LYS A 150 24.09 -13.60 11.14
CA LYS A 150 25.10 -13.96 12.15
C LYS A 150 26.21 -12.91 12.32
N CYS A 151 26.05 -11.69 11.80
CA CYS A 151 27.02 -10.60 12.06
C CYS A 151 26.65 -9.85 13.33
N VAL A 152 27.52 -9.89 14.34
CA VAL A 152 27.33 -9.17 15.61
C VAL A 152 28.13 -7.86 15.65
N PRO A 153 27.64 -6.80 16.34
CA PRO A 153 28.42 -5.58 16.54
C PRO A 153 29.69 -5.84 17.37
N LYS A 154 30.81 -5.24 16.97
CA LYS A 154 32.09 -5.24 17.69
C LYS A 154 32.71 -3.84 17.62
N GLY A 155 32.35 -2.98 18.57
CA GLY A 155 32.72 -1.56 18.57
C GLY A 155 32.12 -0.82 17.38
N SER A 156 32.96 -0.15 16.59
CA SER A 156 32.56 0.55 15.36
C SER A 156 32.41 -0.36 14.14
N SER A 157 32.76 -1.65 14.26
CA SER A 157 32.69 -2.65 13.19
C SER A 157 31.73 -3.78 13.56
N ARG A 158 31.60 -4.77 12.68
CA ARG A 158 30.87 -6.01 12.94
C ARG A 158 31.77 -7.20 12.65
N THR A 159 31.50 -8.32 13.30
CA THR A 159 32.21 -9.58 13.05
C THR A 159 31.20 -10.67 12.78
N CYS A 160 31.43 -11.45 11.73
CA CYS A 160 30.62 -12.61 11.38
C CYS A 160 31.01 -13.79 12.28
N ILE A 161 30.02 -14.44 12.90
CA ILE A 161 30.20 -15.64 13.73
C ILE A 161 29.68 -16.91 13.04
N CYS A 162 29.57 -16.91 11.70
CA CYS A 162 29.25 -18.14 10.96
C CYS A 162 30.37 -19.17 11.12
N GLU A 163 30.02 -20.39 11.53
CA GLU A 163 30.94 -21.54 11.52
C GLU A 163 31.43 -21.85 10.10
N ASN A 164 30.52 -21.88 9.14
CA ASN A 164 30.80 -22.02 7.71
C ASN A 164 30.42 -20.71 6.98
N PRO A 165 31.33 -19.71 6.90
CA PRO A 165 31.02 -18.41 6.33
C PRO A 165 30.89 -18.49 4.80
N CYS A 166 29.91 -17.77 4.25
CA CYS A 166 29.70 -17.65 2.80
C CYS A 166 30.66 -16.67 2.10
N THR A 167 31.62 -16.11 2.83
CA THR A 167 32.64 -15.18 2.33
C THR A 167 33.82 -15.14 3.31
N ASP A 168 35.02 -14.88 2.80
CA ASP A 168 36.24 -14.78 3.62
C ASP A 168 36.34 -13.47 4.43
N SER A 169 35.41 -12.54 4.24
CA SER A 169 35.39 -11.28 4.98
C SER A 169 35.08 -11.50 6.46
N LYS A 170 35.95 -11.00 7.36
CA LYS A 170 35.71 -10.97 8.82
C LYS A 170 34.43 -10.21 9.20
N TYR A 171 34.04 -9.22 8.39
CA TYR A 171 32.80 -8.46 8.58
C TYR A 171 31.56 -9.29 8.20
N GLY A 172 31.73 -10.34 7.39
CA GLY A 172 30.67 -11.14 6.78
C GLY A 172 30.16 -10.56 5.46
N LYS A 173 29.24 -11.29 4.81
CA LYS A 173 28.69 -10.92 3.50
C LYS A 173 27.81 -9.68 3.64
N CYS A 174 28.08 -8.69 2.80
CA CYS A 174 27.28 -7.47 2.68
C CYS A 174 26.62 -7.42 1.31
N THR A 175 25.32 -7.15 1.29
CA THR A 175 24.55 -6.97 0.05
C THR A 175 23.90 -5.60 0.06
N TYR A 176 23.68 -5.03 -1.11
CA TYR A 176 23.03 -3.72 -1.27
C TYR A 176 21.83 -3.82 -2.20
N THR A 177 20.72 -3.21 -1.81
CA THR A 177 19.57 -2.98 -2.71
C THR A 177 19.44 -1.49 -3.00
N TYR A 178 19.14 -1.14 -4.26
CA TYR A 178 19.09 0.25 -4.74
C TYR A 178 17.65 0.69 -4.86
N ILE A 179 17.31 1.85 -4.28
CA ILE A 179 15.93 2.35 -4.20
C ILE A 179 15.35 2.62 -5.60
N ASP A 180 16.18 3.06 -6.53
CA ASP A 180 15.74 3.47 -7.86
C ASP A 180 15.75 2.34 -8.91
N LYS A 181 16.18 1.12 -8.54
CA LYS A 181 16.29 0.01 -9.49
C LYS A 181 14.95 -0.69 -9.72
N ASP A 182 14.16 -0.85 -8.66
CA ASP A 182 12.85 -1.48 -8.71
C ASP A 182 12.01 -0.93 -7.54
N PHE A 183 11.00 -0.12 -7.87
CA PHE A 183 10.14 0.52 -6.87
C PHE A 183 9.29 -0.47 -6.08
N ARG A 184 9.00 -1.65 -6.63
CA ARG A 184 8.25 -2.69 -5.94
C ARG A 184 9.13 -3.43 -4.94
N THR A 185 10.33 -3.82 -5.35
CA THR A 185 11.26 -4.59 -4.49
C THR A 185 12.15 -3.73 -3.60
N CYS A 186 12.18 -2.42 -3.84
CA CYS A 186 12.93 -1.47 -3.03
C CYS A 186 12.06 -0.24 -2.73
N PRO A 187 10.99 -0.41 -1.94
CA PRO A 187 10.15 0.71 -1.56
C PRO A 187 10.99 1.78 -0.82
N SER A 188 10.65 3.04 -1.03
CA SER A 188 11.37 4.19 -0.40
C SER A 188 11.42 4.14 1.14
N ILE A 189 10.59 3.27 1.74
CA ILE A 189 10.73 2.74 3.10
C ILE A 189 10.82 1.22 3.02
N GLN A 190 11.87 0.63 3.59
CA GLN A 190 12.08 -0.81 3.65
C GLN A 190 11.01 -1.52 4.49
N ARG A 191 10.38 -2.57 3.94
CA ARG A 191 9.44 -3.45 4.64
C ARG A 191 10.12 -4.18 5.81
N ASP A 192 9.32 -4.62 6.77
CA ASP A 192 9.76 -5.32 8.00
C ASP A 192 10.69 -4.51 8.91
N THR A 193 10.83 -3.21 8.67
CA THR A 193 11.46 -2.28 9.61
C THR A 193 10.45 -1.75 10.60
N GLU A 194 10.91 -1.38 11.80
CA GLU A 194 10.06 -0.72 12.80
C GLU A 194 9.37 0.54 12.24
N HIS A 195 10.09 1.31 11.41
CA HIS A 195 9.52 2.49 10.75
C HIS A 195 8.35 2.14 9.82
N TRP A 196 8.51 1.11 8.98
CA TRP A 196 7.43 0.63 8.12
C TRP A 196 6.25 0.11 8.93
N ASN A 197 6.51 -0.69 9.96
CA ASN A 197 5.48 -1.24 10.84
C ASN A 197 4.67 -0.14 11.53
N ASN A 198 5.34 0.90 12.04
CA ASN A 198 4.68 2.02 12.69
C ASN A 198 3.84 2.85 11.71
N LEU A 199 4.31 3.07 10.48
CA LEU A 199 3.50 3.73 9.44
C LEU A 199 2.31 2.87 9.02
N TYR A 200 2.51 1.57 8.82
CA TYR A 200 1.46 0.67 8.36
C TYR A 200 0.37 0.44 9.41
N LYS A 201 0.68 0.57 10.71
CA LYS A 201 -0.31 0.56 11.80
C LYS A 201 -1.42 1.61 11.63
N HIS A 202 -1.16 2.75 10.97
CA HIS A 202 -2.21 3.75 10.70
C HIS A 202 -3.35 3.20 9.85
N ARG A 203 -3.13 2.12 9.08
CA ARG A 203 -4.18 1.44 8.32
C ARG A 203 -5.31 0.91 9.21
N VAL A 204 -5.03 0.56 10.47
CA VAL A 204 -6.04 0.13 11.44
C VAL A 204 -7.09 1.22 11.67
N LEU A 205 -6.70 2.50 11.64
CA LEU A 205 -7.65 3.61 11.73
C LEU A 205 -8.57 3.66 10.51
N ILE A 206 -8.01 3.42 9.32
CA ILE A 206 -8.75 3.41 8.05
C ILE A 206 -9.76 2.25 8.04
N GLU A 207 -9.36 1.06 8.50
CA GLU A 207 -10.25 -0.10 8.63
C GLU A 207 -11.39 0.19 9.62
N ARG A 208 -11.09 0.82 10.76
CA ARG A 208 -12.11 1.26 11.71
C ARG A 208 -13.09 2.24 11.09
N THR A 209 -12.62 3.25 10.36
CA THR A 209 -13.48 4.18 9.61
C THR A 209 -14.41 3.44 8.65
N ILE A 210 -13.89 2.45 7.93
CA ILE A 210 -14.69 1.62 7.02
C ILE A 210 -15.72 0.78 7.77
N ASN A 211 -15.34 0.14 8.87
CA ASN A 211 -16.27 -0.64 9.68
C ASN A 211 -17.38 0.25 10.25
N LEU A 212 -17.09 1.49 10.65
CA LEU A 212 -18.13 2.44 11.07
C LEU A 212 -19.12 2.70 9.93
N ILE A 213 -18.66 2.92 8.69
CA ILE A 213 -19.54 3.10 7.52
C ILE A 213 -20.42 1.86 7.32
N LYS A 214 -19.83 0.67 7.36
CA LYS A 214 -20.54 -0.59 7.09
C LYS A 214 -21.56 -0.93 8.17
N ASP A 215 -21.09 -1.00 9.41
CA ASP A 215 -21.83 -1.54 10.54
C ASP A 215 -22.70 -0.46 11.19
N SER A 216 -22.08 0.64 11.64
CA SER A 216 -22.79 1.66 12.43
C SER A 216 -23.79 2.47 11.60
N PHE A 217 -23.48 2.74 10.33
CA PHE A 217 -24.42 3.39 9.41
C PHE A 217 -25.26 2.37 8.59
N ALA A 218 -25.17 1.09 8.95
CA ALA A 218 -25.94 -0.01 8.36
C ALA A 218 -25.96 0.03 6.82
N VAL A 219 -24.85 0.43 6.21
CA VAL A 219 -24.73 0.48 4.74
C VAL A 219 -24.65 -0.94 4.18
N GLU A 220 -24.09 -1.89 4.94
CA GLU A 220 -23.96 -3.30 4.53
C GLU A 220 -25.29 -4.08 4.64
N THR A 221 -26.07 -3.82 5.68
CA THR A 221 -27.33 -4.55 5.96
C THR A 221 -28.58 -3.88 5.35
N ARG A 222 -28.40 -2.78 4.60
CA ARG A 222 -29.50 -2.01 4.04
C ARG A 222 -30.19 -2.77 2.91
N LYS A 223 -31.53 -2.85 2.97
CA LYS A 223 -32.40 -3.48 1.96
C LYS A 223 -32.97 -2.48 0.94
N SER A 224 -32.32 -1.33 0.77
CA SER A 224 -32.71 -0.31 -0.21
C SER A 224 -32.44 -0.81 -1.63
N TRP A 225 -33.42 -0.66 -2.53
CA TRP A 225 -33.26 -0.95 -3.97
C TRP A 225 -32.80 0.28 -4.77
N ASN A 226 -32.83 1.48 -4.17
CA ASN A 226 -32.49 2.73 -4.85
C ASN A 226 -31.00 3.06 -4.68
N THR A 227 -30.28 3.07 -5.80
CA THR A 227 -28.82 3.35 -5.83
C THR A 227 -28.48 4.77 -5.41
N THR A 228 -29.33 5.76 -5.73
CA THR A 228 -29.13 7.16 -5.32
C THR A 228 -29.22 7.30 -3.80
N THR A 229 -30.22 6.69 -3.17
CA THR A 229 -30.37 6.69 -1.71
C THR A 229 -29.14 6.11 -1.03
N ILE A 230 -28.65 4.96 -1.51
CA ILE A 230 -27.45 4.32 -0.95
C ILE A 230 -26.21 5.22 -1.08
N LYS A 231 -26.02 5.90 -2.22
CA LYS A 231 -24.89 6.83 -2.38
C LYS A 231 -24.97 7.99 -1.40
N VAL A 232 -26.16 8.57 -1.25
CA VAL A 232 -26.42 9.66 -0.29
C VAL A 232 -26.13 9.22 1.14
N ASP A 233 -26.53 8.00 1.51
CA ASP A 233 -26.24 7.42 2.83
C ASP A 233 -24.74 7.28 3.10
N VAL A 234 -23.98 6.82 2.12
CA VAL A 234 -22.51 6.70 2.22
C VAL A 234 -21.87 8.08 2.39
N TYR A 235 -22.35 9.11 1.68
CA TYR A 235 -21.89 10.48 1.88
C TYR A 235 -22.23 10.99 3.29
N PHE A 236 -23.45 10.79 3.78
CA PHE A 236 -23.83 11.20 5.14
C PHE A 236 -23.03 10.49 6.22
N ALA A 237 -22.79 9.19 6.06
CA ALA A 237 -21.91 8.42 6.94
C ALA A 237 -20.50 9.05 6.97
N GLY A 238 -19.94 9.34 5.79
CA GLY A 238 -18.63 9.96 5.67
C GLY A 238 -18.53 11.33 6.34
N ILE A 239 -19.52 12.20 6.14
CA ILE A 239 -19.60 13.52 6.77
C ILE A 239 -19.71 13.40 8.30
N THR A 240 -20.55 12.48 8.79
CA THR A 240 -20.77 12.27 10.22
C THR A 240 -19.49 11.77 10.91
N ILE A 241 -18.80 10.81 10.31
CA ILE A 241 -17.53 10.30 10.81
C ILE A 241 -16.50 11.42 10.87
N ASN A 242 -16.36 12.21 9.81
CA ASN A 242 -15.40 13.32 9.75
C ASN A 242 -15.62 14.36 10.87
N ARG A 243 -16.88 14.69 11.19
CA ARG A 243 -17.20 15.59 12.30
C ARG A 243 -16.75 15.00 13.65
N SER A 244 -17.02 13.72 13.88
CA SER A 244 -16.64 13.04 15.13
C SER A 244 -15.13 12.82 15.31
N THR A 245 -14.37 12.71 14.21
CA THR A 245 -12.90 12.58 14.26
C THR A 245 -12.21 13.92 14.38
N SER A 246 -12.77 14.98 13.78
CA SER A 246 -12.23 16.34 13.89
C SER A 246 -12.34 16.87 15.32
N SER A 247 -13.44 16.57 16.04
CA SER A 247 -13.59 16.99 17.45
C SER A 247 -12.57 16.34 18.40
N LYS A 248 -12.09 15.13 18.07
CA LYS A 248 -11.05 14.43 18.85
C LYS A 248 -9.62 14.85 18.50
N SER A 249 -9.42 15.57 17.38
CA SER A 249 -8.09 16.00 16.93
C SER A 249 -7.72 17.41 17.43
N ILE A 250 -8.66 18.11 18.10
CA ILE A 250 -8.50 19.48 18.62
C ILE A 250 -8.29 19.48 20.15
N THR A 251 -8.38 18.31 20.80
CA THR A 251 -8.07 18.08 22.22
C THR A 251 -6.81 17.23 22.34
#